data_AF-A0A6B3EW10-F1
#
_entry.id   AF-A0A6B3EW10-F1
#
_cell.length_a   1.000
_cell.length_b   1.000
_cell.length_c   1.000
_cell.angle_alpha   90.00
_cell.angle_beta   90.00
_cell.angle_gamma   90.00
#
_symmetry.space_group_name_H-M   'P 1'
#
loop_
_entity.id
_entity.type
_entity.pdbx_description
1 polymer ?
#
loop_
_entity_poly.entity_id
_entity_poly.type
_entity_poly.pdbx_seq_one_letter_code
_entity_poly.pdbx_strand_id
1 'polypeptide(L)'
;VTDEHGTVRIAAIAAYGDTRHSLVDRSGYTGPYLPGYVARTSGHVRRPGAPKRVFQALDHVVGNVELGHMDEWVDFYNRIMGFTNMAEFIGDDIATEYS
;
A
#
# COMPACT_ATOMS: atom_id res chain seq x y z
N VAL A 1 -5.55 -7.38 -17.94
CA VAL A 1 -5.19 -6.32 -18.92
C VAL A 1 -3.89 -6.71 -19.59
N THR A 2 -3.71 -6.39 -20.88
CA THR A 2 -2.60 -6.92 -21.69
C THR A 2 -2.12 -5.86 -22.67
N ASP A 3 -0.82 -5.83 -22.92
CA ASP A 3 -0.17 -5.09 -24.01
C ASP A 3 1.04 -5.89 -24.55
N GLU A 4 1.90 -5.27 -25.36
CA GLU A 4 3.11 -5.89 -25.93
C GLU A 4 4.12 -6.42 -24.89
N HIS A 5 4.05 -5.96 -23.65
CA HIS A 5 4.94 -6.35 -22.56
C HIS A 5 4.38 -7.49 -21.69
N GLY A 6 3.22 -8.05 -22.05
CA GLY A 6 2.61 -9.20 -21.40
C GLY A 6 1.28 -8.88 -20.74
N THR A 7 0.92 -9.64 -19.70
CA THR A 7 -0.40 -9.54 -19.05
C THR A 7 -0.28 -9.32 -17.55
N VAL A 8 -1.09 -8.38 -17.05
CA VAL A 8 -1.31 -8.18 -15.61
C VAL A 8 -2.75 -8.55 -15.26
N ARG A 9 -2.92 -9.34 -14.20
CA ARG A 9 -4.24 -9.63 -13.61
C ARG A 9 -4.45 -8.76 -12.39
N ILE A 10 -5.62 -8.13 -12.31
CA ILE A 10 -5.94 -7.19 -11.23
C ILE A 10 -7.31 -7.56 -10.69
N ALA A 11 -7.41 -7.65 -9.37
CA ALA A 11 -8.64 -7.65 -8.61
C ALA A 11 -8.61 -6.51 -7.60
N ALA A 12 -9.76 -6.15 -7.03
CA ALA A 12 -9.82 -5.15 -5.98
C ALA A 12 -10.86 -5.53 -4.92
N ILE A 13 -10.55 -5.20 -3.67
CA ILE A 13 -11.50 -5.29 -2.55
C ILE A 13 -11.56 -3.94 -1.82
N ALA A 14 -12.72 -3.60 -1.27
CA ALA A 14 -12.88 -2.45 -0.39
C ALA A 14 -12.21 -2.72 0.97
N ALA A 15 -11.78 -1.65 1.63
CA ALA A 15 -11.26 -1.61 3.00
C ALA A 15 -11.91 -0.43 3.75
N TYR A 16 -11.27 0.10 4.80
CA TYR A 16 -11.82 1.19 5.61
C TYR A 16 -12.08 2.48 4.82
N GLY A 17 -13.20 3.13 5.14
CA GLY A 17 -13.71 4.28 4.39
C GLY A 17 -13.85 3.97 2.90
N ASP A 18 -13.29 4.85 2.06
CA ASP A 18 -13.24 4.68 0.60
C ASP A 18 -11.94 4.00 0.11
N THR A 19 -11.14 3.47 1.02
CA THR A 19 -9.86 2.81 0.68
C THR A 19 -10.13 1.48 -0.01
N ARG A 20 -9.30 1.13 -1.00
CA ARG A 20 -9.33 -0.19 -1.64
C ARG A 20 -7.94 -0.81 -1.76
N HIS A 21 -7.89 -2.13 -1.66
CA HIS A 21 -6.69 -2.89 -1.99
C HIS A 21 -6.78 -3.43 -3.40
N SER A 22 -5.82 -3.06 -4.25
CA SER A 22 -5.67 -3.67 -5.58
C SER A 22 -4.71 -4.85 -5.46
N LEU A 23 -5.19 -6.05 -5.76
CA LEU A 23 -4.38 -7.26 -5.83
C LEU A 23 -3.84 -7.40 -7.24
N VAL A 24 -2.51 -7.31 -7.40
CA VAL A 24 -1.85 -7.21 -8.71
C VAL A 24 -0.92 -8.38 -8.94
N ASP A 25 -1.33 -9.32 -9.78
CA ASP A 25 -0.45 -10.36 -10.34
C ASP A 25 0.21 -9.82 -11.61
N ARG A 26 1.50 -9.49 -11.48
CA ARG A 26 2.37 -9.01 -12.55
C ARG A 26 3.43 -10.04 -12.98
N SER A 27 3.29 -11.29 -12.57
CA SER A 27 4.30 -12.34 -12.82
C SER A 27 4.57 -12.57 -14.31
N GLY A 28 3.56 -12.34 -15.18
CA GLY A 28 3.66 -12.45 -16.64
C GLY A 28 3.84 -11.11 -17.37
N TYR A 29 4.39 -10.09 -16.72
CA TYR A 29 4.52 -8.74 -17.28
C TYR A 29 5.91 -8.14 -17.05
N THR A 30 6.50 -7.56 -18.10
CA THR A 30 7.86 -6.96 -18.06
C THR A 30 7.90 -5.49 -18.46
N GLY A 31 6.74 -4.86 -18.63
CA GLY A 31 6.63 -3.45 -19.04
C GLY A 31 6.94 -2.47 -17.89
N PRO A 32 6.86 -1.16 -18.16
CA PRO A 32 7.34 -0.13 -17.23
C PRO A 32 6.53 -0.03 -15.93
N TYR A 33 5.24 -0.38 -15.95
CA TYR A 33 4.39 -0.38 -14.76
C TYR A 33 3.17 -1.30 -14.90
N LEU A 34 2.20 -0.91 -15.73
CA LEU A 34 0.96 -1.64 -16.06
C LEU A 34 0.64 -1.42 -17.55
N PRO A 35 -0.17 -2.29 -18.18
CA PRO A 35 -0.60 -2.08 -19.55
C PRO A 35 -1.24 -0.71 -19.78
N GLY A 36 -0.81 -0.03 -20.85
CA GLY A 36 -1.24 1.32 -21.20
C GLY A 36 -0.41 2.45 -20.57
N TYR A 37 0.56 2.13 -19.71
CA TYR A 37 1.54 3.12 -19.22
C TYR A 37 2.80 3.10 -20.08
N VAL A 38 3.39 4.28 -20.28
CA VAL A 38 4.63 4.46 -21.06
C VAL A 38 5.77 4.96 -20.18
N ALA A 39 7.00 4.58 -20.53
CA ALA A 39 8.19 5.06 -19.83
C ALA A 39 8.32 6.59 -19.92
N ARG A 40 8.64 7.21 -18.78
CA ARG A 40 8.91 8.65 -18.64
C ARG A 40 10.02 8.88 -17.62
N THR A 41 10.79 9.94 -17.83
CA THR A 41 11.80 10.42 -16.90
C THR A 41 11.32 11.73 -16.26
N SER A 42 11.67 11.94 -14.99
CA SER A 42 11.33 13.18 -14.30
C SER A 42 12.16 14.34 -14.86
N GLY A 43 11.52 15.50 -15.09
CA GLY A 43 12.21 16.75 -15.41
C GLY A 43 12.84 17.45 -14.20
N HIS A 44 12.71 16.88 -13.00
CA HIS A 44 13.22 17.49 -11.77
C HIS A 44 14.76 17.44 -11.71
N VAL A 45 15.39 18.61 -11.62
CA VAL A 45 16.84 18.75 -11.40
C VAL A 45 17.11 18.86 -9.90
N ARG A 46 17.89 17.92 -9.37
CA ARG A 46 18.29 17.93 -7.96
C ARG A 46 19.33 19.02 -7.70
N ARG A 47 19.31 19.59 -6.49
CA ARG A 47 20.35 20.52 -6.04
C ARG A 47 21.71 19.83 -6.00
N PRO A 48 22.82 20.54 -6.29
CA PRO A 48 24.16 20.01 -6.07
C PRO A 48 24.33 19.47 -4.64
N GLY A 49 24.95 18.31 -4.49
CA GLY A 49 25.18 17.66 -3.19
C GLY A 49 23.96 16.94 -2.59
N ALA A 50 22.79 16.97 -3.25
CA ALA A 50 21.63 16.23 -2.76
C ALA A 50 21.90 14.71 -2.75
N PRO A 51 21.41 13.96 -1.74
CA PRO A 51 21.59 12.52 -1.69
C PRO A 51 20.95 11.83 -2.90
N LYS A 52 21.57 10.74 -3.38
CA LYS A 52 21.06 9.94 -4.51
C LYS A 52 19.68 9.34 -4.22
N ARG A 53 19.38 9.00 -2.98
CA ARG A 53 18.13 8.38 -2.55
C ARG A 53 17.77 8.89 -1.15
N VAL A 54 16.51 9.31 -0.97
CA VAL A 54 15.99 9.77 0.33
C VAL A 54 15.25 8.62 1.05
N PHE A 55 14.51 7.81 0.29
CA PHE A 55 13.79 6.63 0.76
C PHE A 55 13.98 5.46 -0.21
N GLN A 56 13.87 4.24 0.30
CA GLN A 56 14.12 3.02 -0.49
C GLN A 56 12.88 2.14 -0.68
N ALA A 57 11.99 2.12 0.30
CA ALA A 57 10.80 1.29 0.32
C ALA A 57 9.73 1.93 1.20
N LEU A 58 8.50 1.45 1.07
CA LEU A 58 7.43 1.70 2.03
C LEU A 58 7.56 0.62 3.12
N ASP A 59 7.64 1.05 4.37
CA ASP A 59 7.80 0.15 5.52
C ASP A 59 6.44 -0.36 6.03
N HIS A 60 5.54 0.58 6.35
CA HIS A 60 4.17 0.30 6.77
C HIS A 60 3.21 1.40 6.31
N VAL A 61 1.91 1.13 6.39
CA VAL A 61 0.83 2.08 6.11
C VAL A 61 -0.12 2.06 7.31
N VAL A 62 -0.41 3.22 7.88
CA VAL A 62 -1.36 3.38 8.99
C VAL A 62 -2.73 3.75 8.43
N GLY A 63 -3.77 3.05 8.88
CA GLY A 63 -5.16 3.37 8.59
C GLY A 63 -5.85 3.90 9.84
N ASN A 64 -6.28 5.17 9.81
CA ASN A 64 -7.17 5.70 10.84
C ASN A 64 -8.60 5.29 10.51
N VAL A 65 -9.32 4.83 11.52
CA VAL A 65 -10.70 4.33 11.42
C VAL A 65 -11.57 5.01 12.47
N GLU A 66 -12.87 4.84 12.35
CA GLU A 66 -13.85 5.40 13.26
C GLU A 66 -13.67 4.89 14.69
N LEU A 67 -14.10 5.69 15.68
CA LEU A 67 -14.02 5.34 17.10
C LEU A 67 -14.72 4.00 17.36
N GLY A 68 -14.02 3.05 17.98
CA GLY A 68 -14.54 1.72 18.30
C GLY A 68 -14.50 0.72 17.15
N HIS A 69 -14.01 1.09 15.96
CA HIS A 69 -13.94 0.20 14.79
C HIS A 69 -12.55 -0.41 14.55
N MET A 70 -11.59 -0.19 15.45
CA MET A 70 -10.24 -0.74 15.30
C MET A 70 -10.25 -2.27 15.16
N ASP A 71 -10.93 -2.96 16.08
CA ASP A 71 -10.97 -4.43 16.11
C ASP A 71 -11.70 -5.02 14.88
N GLU A 72 -12.70 -4.32 14.35
CA GLU A 72 -13.39 -4.71 13.12
C GLU A 72 -12.39 -4.78 11.93
N TRP A 73 -11.54 -3.77 11.81
CA TRP A 73 -10.56 -3.72 10.72
C TRP A 73 -9.37 -4.66 10.95
N VAL A 74 -8.98 -4.90 12.21
CA VAL A 74 -8.03 -5.97 12.54
C VAL A 74 -8.58 -7.33 12.11
N ASP A 75 -9.84 -7.63 12.46
CA ASP A 75 -10.51 -8.87 12.07
C ASP A 75 -10.69 -9.00 10.56
N PHE A 76 -10.96 -7.90 9.86
CA PHE A 76 -11.01 -7.88 8.40
C PHE A 76 -9.69 -8.40 7.80
N TYR A 77 -8.54 -7.87 8.21
CA TYR A 77 -7.25 -8.32 7.67
C TYR A 77 -6.91 -9.76 8.07
N ASN A 78 -7.20 -10.14 9.32
CA ASN A 78 -6.99 -11.51 9.80
C ASN A 78 -7.81 -12.53 8.99
N ARG A 79 -9.10 -12.24 8.77
CA ARG A 79 -10.02 -13.20 8.12
C ARG A 79 -9.94 -13.19 6.61
N ILE A 80 -9.81 -12.01 6.00
CA ILE A 80 -9.90 -11.85 4.53
C ILE A 80 -8.54 -12.02 3.87
N MET A 81 -7.47 -11.54 4.52
CA MET A 81 -6.11 -11.60 3.97
C MET A 81 -5.21 -12.62 4.66
N GLY A 82 -5.66 -13.23 5.76
CA GLY A 82 -4.84 -14.17 6.53
C GLY A 82 -3.65 -13.50 7.22
N PHE A 83 -3.75 -12.21 7.52
CA PHE A 83 -2.72 -11.50 8.27
C PHE A 83 -2.75 -11.95 9.74
N THR A 84 -1.69 -11.62 10.46
CA THR A 84 -1.56 -11.89 11.89
C THR A 84 -1.03 -10.65 12.59
N ASN A 85 -1.48 -10.40 13.81
CA ASN A 85 -0.99 -9.31 14.63
C ASN A 85 0.53 -9.48 14.88
N MET A 86 1.33 -8.46 14.55
CA MET A 86 2.79 -8.54 14.59
C MET A 86 3.42 -8.12 15.93
N ALA A 87 2.72 -7.36 16.77
CA ALA A 87 3.10 -7.06 18.15
C ALA A 87 1.87 -6.53 18.92
N GLU A 88 1.73 -6.93 20.19
CA GLU A 88 0.79 -6.35 21.14
C GLU A 88 1.13 -4.88 21.35
N PHE A 89 0.40 -3.98 20.69
CA PHE A 89 0.31 -2.61 21.17
C PHE A 89 -0.72 -2.61 22.30
N ILE A 90 -0.22 -2.67 23.53
CA ILE A 90 -1.03 -2.54 24.74
C ILE A 90 -1.60 -1.13 24.74
N GLY A 91 -2.91 -1.00 24.97
CA GLY A 91 -3.69 0.25 24.81
C GLY A 91 -3.22 1.46 25.61
N ASP A 92 -2.23 1.31 26.50
CA ASP A 92 -1.66 2.42 27.29
C ASP A 92 -0.55 3.19 26.56
N ASP A 93 0.04 2.66 25.48
CA ASP A 93 1.20 3.28 24.81
C ASP A 93 0.85 4.14 23.57
N ILE A 94 -0.39 4.10 23.08
CA ILE A 94 -0.82 4.89 21.91
C ILE A 94 -2.23 5.45 22.11
N ALA A 95 -2.49 6.07 23.27
CA ALA A 95 -3.58 7.03 23.40
C ALA A 95 -2.97 8.43 23.37
N THR A 96 -3.24 9.18 22.30
CA THR A 96 -3.19 10.65 22.45
C THR A 96 -4.49 11.08 23.14
N GLU A 97 -4.56 12.25 23.79
CA GLU A 97 -5.78 12.75 24.48
C GLU A 97 -7.06 12.85 23.59
N TYR A 98 -6.99 12.41 22.33
CA TYR A 98 -8.06 12.43 21.34
C TYR A 98 -8.48 11.04 20.85
N SER A 99 -8.06 9.98 21.54
CA SER A 99 -8.41 8.59 21.26
C SER A 99 -8.74 7.85 22.55
#